data_AF-A0A8B7DFB7-F1
#
_entry.id   AF-A0A8B7DFB7-F1
#
_cell.length_a   1.000
_cell.length_b   1.000
_cell.length_c   1.000
_cell.angle_alpha   90.00
_cell.angle_beta   90.00
_cell.angle_gamma   90.00
#
_symmetry.space_group_name_H-M   'P 1'
#
loop_
_entity.id
_entity.type
_entity.pdbx_description
1 polymer ?
#
loop_
_entity_poly.entity_id
_entity_poly.type
_entity_poly.pdbx_seq_one_letter_code
_entity_poly.pdbx_strand_id
1 'polypeptide(L)'
;MTPNIQTTRKAIVITPPLKTKKRSNYKFSSVDKENVDKIYEPMEQEIEAGVNIITRFIQKSLIPNKQSLEDFQANLLECLRTEYTGHWYPETPDKGSAFRCLRVNQKGGESLIEKTAKSSGLTWVLDCLPKEFTIWIDPGEVSYRIGEEGSICVHFSTIQHLRRTVAIN
;
A
#
# COMPACT_ATOMS: atom_id res chain seq x y z
N MET A 1 29.99 19.93 -44.15
CA MET A 1 29.06 18.82 -44.44
C MET A 1 28.99 17.92 -43.22
N THR A 2 27.91 18.03 -42.46
CA THR A 2 27.60 17.18 -41.30
C THR A 2 26.11 16.84 -41.40
N PRO A 3 25.72 15.56 -41.43
CA PRO A 3 24.32 15.20 -41.65
C PRO A 3 23.50 15.39 -40.37
N ASN A 4 22.33 15.99 -40.56
CA ASN A 4 21.30 16.20 -39.57
C ASN A 4 20.57 14.86 -39.35
N ILE A 5 20.67 14.28 -38.15
CA ILE A 5 19.94 13.04 -37.81
C ILE A 5 18.67 13.45 -37.05
N GLN A 6 17.56 13.54 -37.79
CA GLN A 6 16.21 13.54 -37.21
C GLN A 6 15.93 12.15 -36.62
N THR A 7 15.98 12.04 -35.29
CA THR A 7 15.47 10.87 -34.58
C THR A 7 13.95 10.97 -34.47
N THR A 8 13.25 10.25 -35.35
CA THR A 8 11.81 10.06 -35.27
C THR A 8 11.46 9.21 -34.04
N ARG A 9 10.81 9.82 -33.04
CA ARG A 9 10.25 9.10 -31.90
C ARG A 9 9.09 8.23 -32.40
N LYS A 10 9.26 6.91 -32.38
CA LYS A 10 8.13 5.97 -32.53
C LYS A 10 7.15 6.22 -31.38
N ALA A 11 5.93 6.61 -31.73
CA ALA A 11 4.82 6.68 -30.80
C ALA A 11 4.58 5.28 -30.22
N ILE A 12 4.79 5.13 -28.91
CA ILE A 12 4.27 3.96 -28.19
C ILE A 12 2.77 4.18 -28.10
N VAL A 13 2.02 3.32 -28.77
CA VAL A 13 0.57 3.27 -28.71
C VAL A 13 0.19 3.02 -27.25
N ILE A 14 -0.23 4.08 -26.57
CA ILE A 14 -0.87 4.00 -25.26
C ILE A 14 -2.19 3.27 -25.50
N THR A 15 -2.28 2.02 -25.08
CA THR A 15 -3.57 1.37 -24.94
C THR A 15 -4.39 2.20 -23.96
N PRO A 16 -5.61 2.64 -24.34
CA PRO A 16 -6.44 3.45 -23.45
C PRO A 16 -6.70 2.68 -22.15
N PRO A 17 -6.94 3.39 -21.02
CA PRO A 17 -7.33 2.74 -19.78
C PRO A 17 -8.47 1.79 -20.08
N LEU A 18 -8.32 0.53 -19.66
CA LEU A 18 -9.35 -0.49 -19.78
C LEU A 18 -10.64 0.13 -19.24
N LYS A 19 -11.59 0.39 -20.15
CA LYS A 19 -12.96 0.81 -19.80
C LYS A 19 -13.38 -0.07 -18.64
N THR A 20 -13.70 0.54 -17.51
CA THR A 20 -14.22 -0.15 -16.32
C THR A 20 -15.31 -1.11 -16.80
N LYS A 21 -15.01 -2.41 -16.84
CA LYS A 21 -16.02 -3.41 -17.16
C LYS A 21 -17.13 -3.21 -16.13
N LYS A 22 -18.36 -2.96 -16.61
CA LYS A 22 -19.56 -2.91 -15.78
C LYS A 22 -19.46 -4.01 -14.72
N ARG A 23 -19.63 -3.62 -13.45
CA ARG A 23 -19.76 -4.50 -12.28
C ARG A 23 -20.43 -5.80 -12.71
N SER A 24 -19.68 -6.91 -12.75
CA SER A 24 -20.29 -8.22 -12.83
C SER A 24 -21.03 -8.42 -11.52
N ASN A 25 -22.35 -8.57 -11.58
CA ASN A 25 -23.20 -8.90 -10.43
C ASN A 25 -22.84 -10.29 -9.92
N TYR A 26 -21.75 -10.40 -9.17
CA TYR A 26 -21.41 -11.61 -8.45
C TYR A 26 -22.31 -11.67 -7.22
N LYS A 27 -23.35 -12.52 -7.28
CA LYS A 27 -24.27 -12.74 -6.17
C LYS A 27 -23.59 -13.69 -5.18
N PHE A 28 -23.08 -13.14 -4.09
CA PHE A 28 -22.59 -13.94 -2.96
C PHE A 28 -23.77 -14.68 -2.35
N SER A 29 -23.68 -16.02 -2.19
CA SER A 29 -24.73 -16.78 -1.52
C SER A 29 -24.78 -16.41 -0.04
N SER A 30 -25.94 -16.58 0.59
CA SER A 30 -26.12 -16.30 2.03
C SER A 30 -25.20 -17.17 2.91
N VAL A 31 -24.85 -18.36 2.42
CA VAL A 31 -24.03 -19.37 3.11
C VAL A 31 -22.54 -19.01 3.04
N ASP A 32 -22.10 -18.40 1.94
CA ASP A 32 -20.71 -17.94 1.81
C ASP A 32 -20.45 -16.68 2.66
N LYS A 33 -21.45 -15.79 2.79
CA LYS A 33 -21.33 -14.51 3.55
C LYS A 33 -20.87 -14.75 4.98
N GLU A 34 -21.51 -15.69 5.65
CA GLU A 34 -21.27 -15.99 7.07
C GLU A 34 -19.87 -16.58 7.34
N ASN A 35 -19.25 -17.22 6.34
CA ASN A 35 -17.87 -17.69 6.41
C ASN A 35 -16.85 -16.61 6.03
N VAL A 36 -17.17 -15.73 5.09
CA VAL A 36 -16.28 -14.61 4.72
C VAL A 36 -16.15 -13.59 5.83
N ASP A 37 -17.25 -13.26 6.52
CA ASP A 37 -17.25 -12.31 7.63
C ASP A 37 -16.46 -12.84 8.86
N LYS A 38 -16.22 -14.15 8.96
CA LYS A 38 -15.37 -14.78 10.00
C LYS A 38 -13.89 -14.86 9.64
N ILE A 39 -13.54 -14.74 8.35
CA ILE A 39 -12.17 -14.90 7.83
C ILE A 39 -11.51 -13.54 7.57
N TYR A 40 -12.32 -12.50 7.38
CA TYR A 40 -11.86 -11.20 6.93
C TYR A 40 -12.05 -10.14 8.02
N GLU A 41 -10.97 -9.84 8.74
CA GLU A 41 -10.87 -8.66 9.61
C GLU A 41 -10.38 -7.47 8.77
N PRO A 42 -11.27 -6.56 8.29
CA PRO A 42 -11.01 -5.64 7.18
C PRO A 42 -10.05 -4.49 7.46
N MET A 43 -9.49 -4.43 8.65
CA MET A 43 -8.48 -3.42 9.03
C MET A 43 -7.12 -4.09 9.20
N GLU A 44 -7.11 -5.29 9.78
CA GLU A 44 -5.88 -6.01 10.08
C GLU A 44 -5.17 -6.44 8.80
N GLN A 45 -5.89 -6.99 7.81
CA GLN A 45 -5.27 -7.44 6.56
C GLN A 45 -4.66 -6.29 5.76
N GLU A 46 -5.32 -5.14 5.75
CA GLU A 46 -4.87 -3.92 5.10
C GLU A 46 -3.65 -3.34 5.82
N ILE A 47 -3.66 -3.28 7.15
CA ILE A 47 -2.52 -2.86 7.96
C ILE A 47 -1.32 -3.80 7.71
N GLU A 48 -1.52 -5.11 7.77
CA GLU A 48 -0.47 -6.09 7.49
C GLU A 48 0.08 -5.94 6.07
N ALA A 49 -0.78 -5.82 5.06
CA ALA A 49 -0.36 -5.60 3.69
C ALA A 49 0.43 -4.28 3.53
N GLY A 50 0.00 -3.21 4.20
CA GLY A 50 0.69 -1.93 4.22
C GLY A 50 2.09 -2.04 4.83
N VAL A 51 2.21 -2.67 6.00
CA VAL A 51 3.52 -2.88 6.63
C VAL A 51 4.40 -3.80 5.81
N ASN A 52 3.85 -4.86 5.20
CA ASN A 52 4.59 -5.80 4.37
C ASN A 52 5.23 -5.14 3.14
N ILE A 53 4.55 -4.21 2.47
CA ILE A 53 5.16 -3.51 1.33
C ILE A 53 6.26 -2.53 1.79
N ILE A 54 6.09 -1.87 2.94
CA ILE A 54 7.10 -0.99 3.54
C ILE A 54 8.36 -1.80 3.90
N THR A 55 8.22 -2.91 4.61
CA THR A 55 9.34 -3.77 5.00
C THR A 55 10.02 -4.40 3.79
N ARG A 56 9.28 -4.70 2.71
CA ARG A 56 9.85 -5.18 1.45
C ARG A 56 10.71 -4.14 0.74
N PHE A 57 10.44 -2.83 0.87
CA PHE A 57 11.37 -1.80 0.40
C PHE A 57 12.66 -1.82 1.22
N ILE A 58 12.53 -1.94 2.55
CA ILE A 58 13.68 -1.98 3.47
C ILE A 58 14.56 -3.21 3.21
N GLN A 59 13.96 -4.38 2.98
CA GLN A 59 14.68 -5.64 2.72
C GLN A 59 15.53 -5.65 1.45
N LYS A 60 15.17 -4.84 0.45
CA LYS A 60 15.96 -4.71 -0.78
C LYS A 60 17.25 -3.94 -0.55
N SER A 61 17.28 -3.08 0.47
CA SER A 61 18.49 -2.45 0.96
C SER A 61 19.21 -3.44 1.86
N LEU A 62 20.54 -3.54 1.77
CA LEU A 62 21.34 -4.47 2.58
C LEU A 62 21.03 -4.28 4.08
N ILE A 63 20.26 -5.19 4.66
CA ILE A 63 19.81 -5.08 6.05
C ILE A 63 20.96 -5.48 6.98
N PRO A 64 21.35 -4.64 7.95
CA PRO A 64 22.40 -4.98 8.90
C PRO A 64 21.95 -6.02 9.94
N ASN A 65 20.65 -6.07 10.29
CA ASN A 65 20.10 -6.97 11.29
C ASN A 65 18.63 -7.34 10.99
N LYS A 66 18.33 -8.64 10.87
CA LYS A 66 16.97 -9.16 10.63
C LYS A 66 16.04 -8.92 11.83
N GLN A 67 16.53 -9.09 13.06
CA GLN A 67 15.71 -8.91 14.27
C GLN A 67 15.20 -7.48 14.39
N SER A 68 16.06 -6.50 14.14
CA SER A 68 15.67 -5.09 14.17
C SER A 68 14.56 -4.76 13.16
N LEU A 69 14.55 -5.42 12.00
CA LEU A 69 13.45 -5.23 11.04
C LEU A 69 12.13 -5.85 11.54
N GLU A 70 12.20 -7.02 12.18
CA GLU A 70 11.02 -7.67 12.79
C GLU A 70 10.45 -6.81 13.92
N ASP A 71 11.32 -6.22 14.76
CA ASP A 71 10.92 -5.31 15.82
C ASP A 71 10.26 -4.04 15.25
N PHE A 72 10.84 -3.45 14.20
CA PHE A 72 10.25 -2.32 13.50
C PHE A 72 8.87 -2.67 12.91
N GLN A 73 8.76 -3.84 12.28
CA GLN A 73 7.51 -4.34 11.72
C GLN A 73 6.43 -4.46 12.79
N ALA A 74 6.74 -5.10 13.93
CA ALA A 74 5.81 -5.26 15.05
C ALA A 74 5.36 -3.90 15.63
N ASN A 75 6.31 -2.98 15.82
CA ASN A 75 6.01 -1.65 16.33
C ASN A 75 5.14 -0.83 15.37
N LEU A 76 5.40 -0.92 14.06
CA LEU A 76 4.62 -0.18 13.06
C LEU A 76 3.18 -0.71 12.97
N LEU A 77 2.99 -2.04 13.03
CA LEU A 77 1.66 -2.65 13.10
C LEU A 77 0.87 -2.09 14.28
N GLU A 78 1.45 -2.07 15.48
CA GLU A 78 0.77 -1.61 16.68
C GLU A 78 0.44 -0.12 16.64
N CYS A 79 1.37 0.71 16.14
CA CYS A 79 1.11 2.12 15.91
C CYS A 79 -0.07 2.34 14.95
N LEU A 80 -0.12 1.60 13.84
CA LEU A 80 -1.19 1.73 12.84
C LEU A 80 -2.55 1.32 13.41
N ARG A 81 -2.63 0.21 14.14
CA ARG A 81 -3.88 -0.24 14.79
C ARG A 81 -4.41 0.84 15.73
N THR A 82 -3.53 1.42 16.53
CA THR A 82 -3.88 2.47 17.49
C THR A 82 -4.37 3.73 16.77
N GLU A 83 -3.59 4.25 15.81
CA GLU A 83 -3.91 5.50 15.11
C GLU A 83 -5.17 5.38 14.24
N TYR A 84 -5.42 4.23 13.62
CA TYR A 84 -6.56 4.06 12.72
C TYR A 84 -7.87 3.76 13.45
N THR A 85 -7.80 3.39 14.73
CA THR A 85 -8.99 3.22 15.57
C THR A 85 -9.80 4.52 15.62
N GLY A 86 -11.11 4.42 15.35
CA GLY A 86 -12.00 5.59 15.25
C GLY A 86 -11.94 6.35 13.91
N HIS A 87 -10.98 6.00 13.05
CA HIS A 87 -10.78 6.61 11.73
C HIS A 87 -10.86 5.58 10.59
N TRP A 88 -11.48 4.41 10.83
CA TRP A 88 -11.71 3.37 9.82
C TRP A 88 -13.19 3.32 9.44
N TYR A 89 -13.52 3.52 8.15
CA TYR A 89 -14.91 3.61 7.68
C TYR A 89 -15.15 2.68 6.47
N PRO A 90 -15.42 1.38 6.68
CA PRO A 90 -15.57 0.41 5.58
C PRO A 90 -16.63 0.75 4.54
N GLU A 91 -17.72 1.41 4.95
CA GLU A 91 -18.82 1.80 4.07
C GLU A 91 -18.46 3.01 3.19
N THR A 92 -17.46 3.80 3.61
CA THR A 92 -16.97 4.98 2.91
C THR A 92 -15.44 5.04 2.96
N PRO A 93 -14.73 4.17 2.22
CA PRO A 93 -13.27 3.99 2.37
C PRO A 93 -12.45 5.27 2.21
N ASP A 94 -12.87 6.17 1.31
CA ASP A 94 -12.20 7.45 1.06
C ASP A 94 -12.26 8.40 2.28
N LYS A 95 -13.25 8.23 3.17
CA LYS A 95 -13.36 9.02 4.39
C LYS A 95 -12.17 8.71 5.29
N GLY A 96 -11.43 9.75 5.69
CA GLY A 96 -10.24 9.60 6.52
C GLY A 96 -8.99 9.08 5.79
N SER A 97 -9.04 8.83 4.47
CA SER A 97 -7.87 8.33 3.72
C SER A 97 -6.66 9.27 3.82
N ALA A 98 -6.86 10.59 3.81
CA ALA A 98 -5.78 11.56 4.02
C ALA A 98 -5.15 11.48 5.42
N PHE A 99 -5.92 11.11 6.44
CA PHE A 99 -5.42 10.90 7.81
C PHE A 99 -4.61 9.61 7.91
N ARG A 100 -5.08 8.53 7.26
CA ARG A 100 -4.39 7.23 7.22
C ARG A 100 -3.26 7.16 6.19
N CYS A 101 -3.05 8.22 5.41
CA CYS A 101 -1.98 8.28 4.43
C CYS A 101 -0.62 8.44 5.15
N LEU A 102 0.32 7.55 4.83
CA LEU A 102 1.69 7.66 5.33
C LEU A 102 2.58 8.20 4.20
N ARG A 103 3.21 9.35 4.44
CA ARG A 103 4.07 10.02 3.46
C ARG A 103 5.48 10.18 4.01
N VAL A 104 6.46 9.60 3.32
CA VAL A 104 7.89 9.82 3.59
C VAL A 104 8.41 10.78 2.53
N ASN A 105 8.77 12.00 2.92
CA ASN A 105 9.34 13.02 2.04
C ASN A 105 10.24 14.00 2.81
N GLN A 106 11.09 14.75 2.10
CA GLN A 106 12.03 15.70 2.71
C GLN A 106 11.40 17.03 3.17
N LYS A 107 10.14 17.30 2.81
CA LYS A 107 9.49 18.62 2.96
C LYS A 107 8.19 18.60 3.77
N GLY A 108 7.76 17.44 4.25
CA GLY A 108 6.51 17.25 4.99
C GLY A 108 6.70 17.17 6.51
N GLY A 109 5.57 17.14 7.22
CA GLY A 109 5.54 16.81 8.64
C GLY A 109 5.87 15.33 8.88
N GLU A 110 6.13 15.01 10.15
CA GLU A 110 6.58 13.67 10.55
C GLU A 110 5.50 12.60 10.32
N SER A 111 5.83 11.58 9.52
CA SER A 111 4.92 10.44 9.28
C SER A 111 4.93 9.42 10.40
N LEU A 112 3.92 8.54 10.47
CA LEU A 112 3.90 7.47 11.46
C LEU A 112 5.11 6.52 11.30
N ILE A 113 5.54 6.28 10.06
CA ILE A 113 6.75 5.49 9.75
C ILE A 113 7.98 6.14 10.41
N GLU A 114 8.12 7.46 10.29
CA GLU A 114 9.22 8.22 10.90
C GLU A 114 9.14 8.23 12.43
N LYS A 115 7.94 8.39 13.00
CA LYS A 115 7.71 8.30 14.44
C LYS A 115 8.14 6.95 14.98
N THR A 116 7.66 5.85 14.38
CA THR A 116 7.98 4.48 14.80
C THR A 116 9.47 4.20 14.65
N ALA A 117 10.11 4.66 13.57
CA ALA A 117 11.54 4.49 13.37
C ALA A 117 12.36 5.21 14.45
N LYS A 118 12.00 6.46 14.78
CA LYS A 118 12.68 7.24 15.82
C LYS A 118 12.46 6.67 17.21
N SER A 119 11.24 6.30 17.57
CA SER A 119 10.93 5.73 18.89
C SER A 119 11.58 4.37 19.10
N SER A 120 11.80 3.60 18.02
CA SER A 120 12.49 2.30 18.07
C SER A 120 14.02 2.42 17.99
N GLY A 121 14.58 3.62 17.76
CA GLY A 121 16.02 3.81 17.53
C GLY A 121 16.52 3.23 16.19
N LEU A 122 15.61 3.00 15.24
CA LEU A 122 15.87 2.34 13.95
C LEU A 122 15.78 3.30 12.77
N THR A 123 16.30 4.52 12.91
CA THR A 123 16.17 5.57 11.89
C THR A 123 16.77 5.22 10.53
N TRP A 124 17.71 4.26 10.48
CA TRP A 124 18.30 3.75 9.24
C TRP A 124 17.24 3.18 8.27
N VAL A 125 16.08 2.72 8.75
CA VAL A 125 14.99 2.23 7.88
C VAL A 125 14.50 3.31 6.92
N LEU A 126 14.55 4.58 7.33
CA LEU A 126 14.11 5.72 6.51
C LEU A 126 15.03 5.94 5.32
N ASP A 127 16.30 5.59 5.43
CA ASP A 127 17.26 5.67 4.32
C ASP A 127 17.08 4.53 3.30
N CYS A 128 16.44 3.44 3.71
CA CYS A 128 16.10 2.32 2.83
C CYS A 128 14.80 2.55 2.03
N LEU A 129 13.96 3.49 2.46
CA LEU A 129 12.73 3.83 1.75
C LEU A 129 13.01 4.77 0.56
N PRO A 130 12.15 4.74 -0.49
CA PRO A 130 12.21 5.75 -1.53
C PRO A 130 12.09 7.16 -0.93
N LYS A 131 12.90 8.12 -1.41
CA LYS A 131 12.94 9.49 -0.89
C LYS A 131 11.61 10.24 -0.98
N GLU A 132 10.75 9.81 -1.91
CA GLU A 132 9.38 10.25 -2.04
C GLU A 132 8.50 9.00 -2.10
N PHE A 133 7.89 8.65 -0.97
CA PHE A 133 7.01 7.50 -0.85
C PHE A 133 5.70 7.94 -0.22
N THR A 134 4.59 7.48 -0.76
CA THR A 134 3.25 7.71 -0.21
C THR A 134 2.48 6.42 -0.26
N ILE A 135 1.84 6.03 0.84
CA ILE A 135 1.00 4.83 0.92
C ILE A 135 -0.33 5.19 1.56
N TRP A 136 -1.40 4.66 0.99
CA TRP A 136 -2.75 4.72 1.50
C TRP A 136 -3.13 3.32 1.96
N ILE A 137 -3.56 3.23 3.23
CA ILE A 137 -4.05 2.01 3.85
C ILE A 137 -5.51 2.30 4.19
N ASP A 138 -6.40 1.86 3.30
CA ASP A 138 -7.82 2.19 3.32
C ASP A 138 -8.66 0.91 3.33
N PRO A 139 -9.91 0.95 3.86
CA PRO A 139 -10.76 -0.23 3.85
C PRO A 139 -10.89 -0.86 2.46
N GLY A 140 -10.45 -2.10 2.32
CA GLY A 140 -10.52 -2.86 1.08
C GLY A 140 -9.39 -2.64 0.08
N GLU A 141 -8.46 -1.70 0.32
CA GLU A 141 -7.35 -1.41 -0.60
C GLU A 141 -6.10 -0.85 0.10
N VAL A 142 -4.93 -1.36 -0.29
CA VAL A 142 -3.64 -0.73 -0.01
C VAL A 142 -3.00 -0.34 -1.32
N SER A 143 -2.69 0.94 -1.48
CA SER A 143 -2.05 1.47 -2.68
C SER A 143 -0.91 2.41 -2.31
N TYR A 144 0.07 2.57 -3.20
CA TYR A 144 1.23 3.42 -2.95
C TYR A 144 1.71 4.10 -4.23
N ARG A 145 2.52 5.15 -4.03
CA ARG A 145 3.20 5.92 -5.08
C ARG A 145 4.65 6.14 -4.69
N ILE A 146 5.54 6.08 -5.68
CA ILE A 146 6.95 6.44 -5.55
C ILE A 146 7.23 7.64 -6.44
N GLY A 147 7.79 8.71 -5.89
CA GLY A 147 7.94 10.00 -6.57
C GLY A 147 6.65 10.83 -6.52
N GLU A 148 6.77 12.16 -6.58
CA GLU A 148 5.59 13.05 -6.66
C GLU A 148 4.76 12.83 -7.93
N GLU A 149 5.43 12.56 -9.06
CA GLU A 149 4.83 12.29 -10.37
C GLU A 149 4.69 10.79 -10.69
N GLY A 150 4.86 9.92 -9.69
CA GLY A 150 4.73 8.48 -9.85
C GLY A 150 3.31 8.02 -10.15
N SER A 151 3.17 6.88 -10.82
CA SER A 151 1.88 6.19 -10.91
C SER A 151 1.49 5.57 -9.57
N ILE A 152 0.17 5.47 -9.32
CA ILE A 152 -0.37 4.74 -8.17
C ILE A 152 -0.36 3.24 -8.49
N CYS A 153 0.18 2.45 -7.58
CA CYS A 153 0.22 0.99 -7.65
C CYS A 153 -0.63 0.41 -6.51
N VAL A 154 -1.55 -0.52 -6.84
CA VAL A 154 -2.34 -1.26 -5.85
C VAL A 154 -1.54 -2.48 -5.38
N HIS A 155 -1.23 -2.52 -4.08
CA HIS A 155 -0.53 -3.63 -3.44
C HIS A 155 -1.51 -4.72 -2.95
N PHE A 156 -2.60 -4.30 -2.31
CA PHE A 156 -3.64 -5.19 -1.80
C PHE A 156 -5.02 -4.68 -2.21
N SER A 157 -5.93 -5.62 -2.49
CA SER A 157 -7.34 -5.32 -2.72
C SER A 157 -8.16 -6.52 -2.27
N THR A 158 -9.14 -6.29 -1.41
CA THR A 158 -10.00 -7.35 -0.85
C THR A 158 -10.73 -8.12 -1.93
N ILE A 159 -11.17 -7.44 -2.99
CA ILE A 159 -11.80 -8.10 -4.14
C ILE A 159 -10.84 -9.08 -4.80
N GLN A 160 -9.57 -8.70 -4.95
CA GLN A 160 -8.56 -9.59 -5.54
C GLN A 160 -8.19 -10.73 -4.58
N HIS A 161 -8.12 -10.44 -3.28
CA HIS A 161 -7.84 -11.43 -2.25
C HIS A 161 -8.95 -12.49 -2.19
N LEU A 162 -10.21 -12.09 -2.04
CA LEU A 162 -11.36 -13.00 -2.02
C LEU A 162 -11.47 -13.84 -3.30
N ARG A 163 -11.22 -13.25 -4.47
CA ARG A 163 -11.20 -14.00 -5.74
C ARG A 163 -10.15 -15.12 -5.75
N ARG A 164 -8.98 -14.90 -5.13
CA ARG A 164 -7.95 -15.94 -5.03
C ARG A 164 -8.37 -17.01 -4.04
N THR A 165 -8.85 -16.64 -2.87
CA THR A 165 -9.27 -17.58 -1.81
C THR A 165 -10.40 -18.50 -2.30
N VAL A 166 -11.38 -17.95 -3.01
CA VAL A 166 -12.50 -18.73 -3.55
C VAL A 166 -12.10 -19.58 -4.77
N ALA A 167 -11.08 -19.17 -5.54
CA ALA A 167 -10.61 -19.95 -6.69
C ALA A 167 -9.72 -21.16 -6.32
N ILE A 168 -9.30 -21.28 -5.07
CA ILE A 168 -8.45 -22.36 -4.56
C ILE A 168 -9.28 -23.47 -3.89
N ASN A 169 -10.58 -23.23 -3.65
CA ASN A 169 -11.55 -24.20 -3.12
C ASN A 169 -12.51 -24.67 -4.21
#